data_AF-A0A4U9CRM7-F1
#
_entry.id   AF-A0A4U9CRM7-F1
#
_cell.length_a   1.000
_cell.length_b   1.000
_cell.length_c   1.000
_cell.angle_alpha   90.00
_cell.angle_beta   90.00
_cell.angle_gamma   90.00
#
_symmetry.space_group_name_H-M   'P 1'
#
loop_
_entity.id
_entity.type
_entity.pdbx_description
1 polymer ?
#
loop_
_entity_poly.entity_id
_entity_poly.type
_entity_poly.pdbx_seq_one_letter_code
_entity_poly.pdbx_strand_id
1 'polypeptide(L)'
;MCIEITERVLTSNVQRISKMLNYLRRHGIAIALDDFGANFSSLSYLHTLPFDSIKIDRHFVSGYLGDDKAKSVINSLIVLARGFKVPLIAEGIEDESVKLQLQQLGCQKAQGYYFHRPAEFSSFRCDTGSFYYQHAKPKDDRAEITGRAGEIKARG
;
A
#
# COMPACT_ATOMS: atom_id res chain seq x y z
N MET A 1 -2.20 -10.84 -8.07
CA MET A 1 -1.51 -10.00 -9.07
C MET A 1 -2.10 -8.60 -9.01
N CYS A 2 -1.27 -7.56 -9.06
CA CYS A 2 -1.69 -6.17 -8.99
C CYS A 2 -0.99 -5.37 -10.10
N ILE A 3 -1.69 -4.36 -10.65
CA ILE A 3 -1.12 -3.38 -11.57
C ILE A 3 -1.15 -2.02 -10.87
N GLU A 4 0.00 -1.34 -10.90
CA GLU A 4 0.19 0.00 -10.34
C GLU A 4 0.08 1.03 -11.47
N ILE A 5 -0.69 2.09 -11.23
CA ILE A 5 -0.96 3.12 -12.23
C ILE A 5 -0.50 4.45 -11.68
N THR A 6 0.49 5.03 -12.35
CA THR A 6 1.00 6.34 -12.00
C THR A 6 0.10 7.44 -12.55
N GLU A 7 0.09 8.57 -11.85
CA GLU A 7 -0.73 9.74 -12.17
C GLU A 7 -0.54 10.26 -13.61
N ARG A 8 0.68 10.14 -14.18
CA ARG A 8 1.00 10.62 -15.52
C ARG A 8 0.14 9.98 -16.61
N VAL A 9 -0.24 8.71 -16.43
CA VAL A 9 -1.05 7.94 -17.38
C VAL A 9 -2.50 8.42 -17.43
N LEU A 10 -2.95 9.12 -16.37
CA LEU A 10 -4.35 9.51 -16.20
C LEU A 10 -4.74 10.78 -16.98
N THR A 11 -3.79 11.40 -17.68
CA THR A 11 -3.97 12.67 -18.41
C THR A 11 -4.70 12.54 -19.75
N SER A 12 -4.92 11.32 -20.28
CA SER A 12 -5.62 11.12 -21.56
C SER A 12 -6.73 10.06 -21.50
N ASN A 13 -7.97 10.50 -21.72
CA ASN A 13 -9.19 9.67 -21.86
C ASN A 13 -9.48 8.75 -20.66
N VAL A 14 -9.77 9.37 -19.52
CA VAL A 14 -10.16 8.71 -18.25
C VAL A 14 -11.28 7.67 -18.42
N GLN A 15 -12.24 7.92 -19.31
CA GLN A 15 -13.35 6.99 -19.56
C GLN A 15 -12.86 5.68 -20.18
N ARG A 16 -11.94 5.75 -21.16
CA ARG A 16 -11.32 4.55 -21.75
C ARG A 16 -10.49 3.80 -20.71
N ILE A 17 -9.70 4.52 -19.91
CA ILE A 17 -8.90 3.93 -18.82
C ILE A 17 -9.82 3.21 -17.84
N SER A 18 -10.85 3.89 -17.32
CA SER A 18 -11.81 3.31 -16.38
C SER A 18 -12.46 2.01 -16.89
N LYS A 19 -12.84 1.95 -18.18
CA LYS A 19 -13.37 0.71 -18.79
C LYS A 19 -12.35 -0.43 -18.79
N MET A 20 -11.09 -0.13 -19.12
CA MET A 20 -10.01 -1.12 -19.14
C MET A 20 -9.66 -1.61 -17.74
N LEU A 21 -9.60 -0.71 -16.76
CA LEU A 21 -9.33 -1.09 -15.37
C LEU A 21 -10.45 -1.94 -14.78
N ASN A 22 -11.72 -1.60 -15.06
CA ASN A 22 -12.85 -2.45 -14.69
C ASN A 22 -12.78 -3.84 -15.34
N TYR A 23 -12.34 -3.93 -16.60
CA TYR A 23 -12.11 -5.21 -17.25
C TYR A 23 -11.07 -6.03 -16.48
N LEU A 24 -9.91 -5.45 -16.17
CA LEU A 24 -8.83 -6.13 -15.42
C LEU A 24 -9.30 -6.57 -14.02
N ARG A 25 -10.04 -5.70 -13.29
CA ARG A 25 -10.59 -6.03 -11.98
C ARG A 25 -11.58 -7.20 -12.02
N ARG A 26 -12.44 -7.26 -13.04
CA ARG A 26 -13.35 -8.41 -13.24
C ARG A 26 -12.61 -9.73 -13.48
N HIS A 27 -11.36 -9.68 -13.92
CA HIS A 27 -10.48 -10.83 -14.08
C HIS A 27 -9.54 -11.07 -12.88
N GLY A 28 -9.83 -10.46 -11.72
CA GLY A 28 -9.10 -10.71 -10.47
C GLY A 28 -7.78 -9.95 -10.34
N ILE A 29 -7.53 -8.95 -11.20
CA ILE A 29 -6.32 -8.12 -11.14
C ILE A 29 -6.64 -6.87 -10.30
N ALA A 30 -5.95 -6.72 -9.18
CA ALA A 30 -6.09 -5.53 -8.33
C ALA A 30 -5.41 -4.31 -8.95
N ILE A 31 -5.98 -3.13 -8.75
CA ILE A 31 -5.44 -1.87 -9.27
C ILE A 31 -5.01 -0.96 -8.11
N ALA A 32 -3.74 -0.57 -8.11
CA ALA A 32 -3.20 0.42 -7.17
C ALA A 32 -2.99 1.76 -7.88
N LEU A 33 -3.38 2.86 -7.24
CA LEU A 33 -2.98 4.20 -7.67
C LEU A 33 -1.63 4.52 -7.03
N ASP A 34 -0.63 4.76 -7.87
CA ASP A 34 0.76 4.94 -7.49
C ASP A 34 1.17 6.41 -7.44
N ASP A 35 2.21 6.73 -6.67
CA ASP A 35 2.75 8.08 -6.46
C ASP A 35 1.69 9.15 -6.06
N PHE A 36 0.65 8.75 -5.32
CA PHE A 36 -0.43 9.70 -4.99
C PHE A 36 0.09 10.80 -4.06
N GLY A 37 -0.14 12.05 -4.48
CA GLY A 37 0.28 13.28 -3.84
C GLY A 37 1.51 13.93 -4.47
N ALA A 38 2.34 13.22 -5.24
CA ALA A 38 3.68 13.71 -5.63
C ALA A 38 3.65 14.86 -6.65
N ASN A 39 2.60 14.96 -7.48
CA ASN A 39 2.48 15.99 -8.51
C ASN A 39 1.10 16.68 -8.46
N PHE A 40 0.23 16.42 -9.44
CA PHE A 40 -1.11 17.00 -9.59
C PHE A 40 -2.16 15.91 -9.36
N SER A 41 -2.16 15.32 -8.18
CA SER A 41 -3.08 14.22 -7.89
C SER A 41 -4.51 14.74 -7.87
N SER A 42 -5.23 14.46 -8.97
CA SER A 42 -6.60 14.92 -9.10
C SER A 42 -7.50 14.01 -8.26
N LEU A 43 -8.10 14.57 -7.21
CA LEU A 43 -9.21 13.91 -6.49
C LEU A 43 -10.32 13.45 -7.44
N SER A 44 -10.44 14.08 -8.63
CA SER A 44 -11.36 13.64 -9.69
C SER A 44 -11.08 12.21 -10.19
N TYR A 45 -9.82 11.76 -10.15
CA TYR A 45 -9.45 10.39 -10.51
C TYR A 45 -9.92 9.39 -9.46
N LEU A 46 -9.83 9.72 -8.17
CA LEU A 46 -10.40 8.89 -7.10
C LEU A 46 -11.93 8.76 -7.23
N HIS A 47 -12.60 9.76 -7.78
CA HIS A 47 -14.03 9.69 -8.03
C HIS A 47 -14.39 8.80 -9.25
N THR A 48 -13.51 8.74 -10.27
CA THR A 48 -13.87 8.19 -11.59
C THR A 48 -13.26 6.83 -11.89
N LEU A 49 -12.06 6.56 -11.37
CA LEU A 49 -11.32 5.34 -11.67
C LEU A 49 -11.68 4.24 -10.68
N PRO A 50 -11.76 2.99 -11.15
CA PRO A 50 -11.86 1.85 -10.27
C PRO A 50 -10.46 1.50 -9.72
N PHE A 51 -10.29 1.50 -8.40
CA PHE A 51 -9.05 1.11 -7.71
C PHE A 51 -9.34 0.25 -6.48
N ASP A 52 -8.30 -0.41 -6.01
CA ASP A 52 -8.30 -1.33 -4.86
C ASP A 52 -7.32 -0.87 -3.75
N SER A 53 -6.42 0.08 -4.05
CA SER A 53 -5.51 0.67 -3.07
C SER A 53 -4.94 2.01 -3.54
N ILE A 54 -4.49 2.81 -2.59
CA ILE A 54 -3.75 4.06 -2.84
C ILE A 54 -2.34 3.90 -2.25
N LYS A 55 -1.31 4.25 -3.00
CA LYS A 55 0.08 4.30 -2.55
C LYS A 55 0.48 5.77 -2.41
N ILE A 56 0.97 6.16 -1.23
CA ILE A 56 1.46 7.52 -0.99
C ILE A 56 2.97 7.55 -1.19
N ASP A 57 3.42 8.49 -2.03
CA ASP A 57 4.82 8.62 -2.42
C ASP A 57 5.74 8.88 -1.21
N ARG A 58 6.95 8.33 -1.30
CA ARG A 58 7.99 8.42 -0.28
C ARG A 58 8.34 9.85 0.14
N HIS A 59 8.16 10.84 -0.74
CA HIS A 59 8.48 12.23 -0.43
C HIS A 59 7.67 12.73 0.76
N PHE A 60 6.36 12.42 0.83
CA PHE A 60 5.52 12.76 1.98
C PHE A 60 5.90 11.97 3.22
N VAL A 61 6.15 10.67 3.05
CA VAL A 61 6.44 9.76 4.16
C VAL A 61 7.73 10.16 4.87
N SER A 62 8.77 10.53 4.11
CA SER A 62 10.05 11.02 4.65
C SER A 62 9.91 12.31 5.47
N GLY A 63 8.95 13.18 5.12
CA GLY A 63 8.66 14.42 5.83
C GLY A 63 7.70 14.29 7.01
N TYR A 64 7.10 13.12 7.25
CA TYR A 64 5.92 12.99 8.11
C TYR A 64 6.11 13.50 9.56
N LEU A 65 7.31 13.37 10.13
CA LEU A 65 7.60 13.83 11.51
C LEU A 65 8.12 15.26 11.60
N GLY A 66 8.60 15.84 10.50
CA GLY A 66 9.29 17.13 10.49
C GLY A 66 8.62 18.22 9.65
N ASP A 67 7.63 17.86 8.82
CA ASP A 67 6.88 18.77 7.95
C ASP A 67 5.38 18.64 8.22
N ASP A 68 4.81 19.68 8.85
CA ASP A 68 3.38 19.77 9.15
C ASP A 68 2.50 19.70 7.89
N LYS A 69 3.01 20.15 6.74
CA LYS A 69 2.28 20.04 5.46
C LYS A 69 2.24 18.59 5.01
N ALA A 70 3.37 17.90 4.99
CA ALA A 70 3.42 16.48 4.68
C ALA A 70 2.48 15.68 5.59
N LYS A 71 2.58 15.91 6.91
CA LYS A 71 1.70 15.29 7.91
C LYS A 71 0.22 15.52 7.65
N SER A 72 -0.17 16.76 7.32
CA SER A 72 -1.55 17.11 6.99
C SER A 72 -2.06 16.40 5.72
N VAL A 73 -1.21 16.28 4.71
CA VAL A 73 -1.52 15.54 3.47
C VAL A 73 -1.72 14.05 3.78
N ILE A 74 -0.79 13.39 4.50
CA ILE A 74 -0.92 11.98 4.83
C ILE A 74 -2.19 11.72 5.65
N ASN A 75 -2.47 12.55 6.66
CA ASN A 75 -3.67 12.40 7.49
C ASN A 75 -4.96 12.50 6.66
N SER A 76 -5.00 13.42 5.69
CA SER A 76 -6.13 13.58 4.78
C SER A 76 -6.29 12.35 3.88
N LEU A 77 -5.19 11.80 3.37
CA LEU A 77 -5.20 10.59 2.54
C LEU A 77 -5.66 9.35 3.32
N ILE A 78 -5.29 9.24 4.59
CA ILE A 78 -5.78 8.19 5.49
C ILE A 78 -7.31 8.27 5.60
N VAL A 79 -7.87 9.46 5.82
CA VAL A 79 -9.32 9.65 5.90
C VAL A 79 -9.99 9.30 4.56
N LEU A 80 -9.42 9.75 3.44
CA LEU A 80 -9.93 9.44 2.10
C LEU A 80 -9.93 7.94 1.81
N ALA A 81 -8.82 7.25 2.03
CA ALA A 81 -8.70 5.82 1.81
C ALA A 81 -9.73 5.02 2.63
N ARG A 82 -9.95 5.41 3.89
CA ARG A 82 -11.04 4.84 4.72
C ARG A 82 -12.41 5.11 4.12
N GLY A 83 -12.68 6.31 3.63
CA GLY A 83 -13.93 6.67 2.95
C GLY A 83 -14.21 5.82 1.71
N PHE A 84 -13.17 5.55 0.91
CA PHE A 84 -13.24 4.64 -0.25
C PHE A 84 -13.20 3.15 0.12
N LYS A 85 -12.99 2.82 1.41
CA LYS A 85 -12.85 1.44 1.92
C LYS A 85 -11.73 0.66 1.23
N VAL A 86 -10.63 1.34 0.91
CA VAL A 86 -9.42 0.72 0.36
C VAL A 86 -8.23 0.94 1.31
N PRO A 87 -7.23 0.06 1.31
CA PRO A 87 -5.98 0.31 2.02
C PRO A 87 -5.21 1.50 1.42
N LEU A 88 -4.65 2.31 2.30
CA LEU A 88 -3.53 3.19 2.01
C LEU A 88 -2.23 2.42 2.25
N ILE A 89 -1.26 2.57 1.35
CA ILE A 89 0.07 1.95 1.42
C ILE A 89 1.10 3.08 1.51
N ALA A 90 1.84 3.15 2.62
CA ALA A 90 2.92 4.13 2.78
C ALA A 90 4.22 3.64 2.14
N GLU A 91 4.78 4.40 1.21
CA GLU A 91 6.04 4.06 0.56
C GLU A 91 7.24 4.76 1.19
N GLY A 92 8.43 4.14 1.08
CA GLY A 92 9.67 4.73 1.56
C GLY A 92 9.75 4.84 3.08
N ILE A 93 9.12 3.92 3.83
CA ILE A 93 9.34 3.83 5.28
C ILE A 93 10.79 3.41 5.54
N GLU A 94 11.54 4.29 6.22
CA GLU A 94 12.92 4.03 6.66
C GLU A 94 13.07 4.11 8.19
N ASP A 95 12.09 4.69 8.88
CA ASP A 95 12.10 4.94 10.33
C ASP A 95 10.93 4.22 11.02
N GLU A 96 11.24 3.50 12.10
CA GLU A 96 10.24 2.80 12.94
C GLU A 96 9.21 3.76 13.53
N SER A 97 9.61 4.96 13.93
CA SER A 97 8.73 5.96 14.52
C SER A 97 7.68 6.43 13.52
N VAL A 98 8.06 6.66 12.26
CA VAL A 98 7.12 6.96 11.16
C VAL A 98 6.16 5.78 10.97
N LYS A 99 6.68 4.55 10.90
CA LYS A 99 5.86 3.33 10.76
C LYS A 99 4.82 3.20 11.87
N LEU A 100 5.22 3.36 13.14
CA LEU A 100 4.33 3.23 14.29
C LEU A 100 3.23 4.30 14.29
N GLN A 101 3.58 5.55 13.99
CA GLN A 101 2.61 6.64 13.92
C GLN A 101 1.58 6.43 12.80
N LEU A 102 2.03 6.06 11.61
CA LEU A 102 1.12 5.79 10.49
C LEU A 102 0.22 4.57 10.76
N GLN A 103 0.76 3.53 11.40
CA GLN A 103 -0.01 2.36 11.82
C GLN A 103 -1.10 2.73 12.84
N GLN A 104 -0.79 3.55 13.85
CA GLN A 104 -1.76 4.05 14.83
C GLN A 104 -2.88 4.87 14.18
N LEU A 105 -2.54 5.61 13.12
CA LEU A 105 -3.51 6.32 12.30
C LEU A 105 -4.21 5.42 11.28
N GLY A 106 -4.03 4.10 11.32
CA GLY A 106 -4.77 3.17 10.47
C GLY A 106 -4.21 2.96 9.06
N CYS A 107 -3.00 3.44 8.77
CA CYS A 107 -2.24 3.01 7.59
C CYS A 107 -1.55 1.67 7.91
N GLN A 108 -2.22 0.56 7.57
CA GLN A 108 -1.77 -0.79 7.96
C GLN A 108 -0.80 -1.44 6.97
N LYS A 109 -0.65 -0.89 5.77
CA LYS A 109 0.25 -1.40 4.74
C LYS A 109 1.36 -0.41 4.48
N ALA A 110 2.58 -0.91 4.34
CA ALA A 110 3.74 -0.08 4.06
C ALA A 110 4.83 -0.85 3.32
N GLN A 111 5.67 -0.09 2.63
CA GLN A 111 6.87 -0.54 1.94
C GLN A 111 8.00 0.44 2.23
N GLY A 112 9.23 -0.06 2.32
CA GLY A 112 10.40 0.77 2.47
C GLY A 112 11.59 0.00 3.03
N TYR A 113 12.75 0.67 3.06
CA TYR A 113 14.01 0.06 3.46
C TYR A 113 14.05 -0.32 4.95
N TYR A 114 13.15 0.21 5.77
CA TYR A 114 12.93 -0.26 7.13
C TYR A 114 12.60 -1.76 7.17
N PHE A 115 11.78 -2.23 6.21
CA PHE A 115 11.41 -3.64 6.11
C PHE A 115 12.47 -4.41 5.33
N HIS A 116 12.72 -3.99 4.09
CA HIS A 116 13.68 -4.63 3.22
C HIS A 116 14.03 -3.74 2.01
N ARG A 117 15.25 -3.88 1.48
CA ARG A 117 15.65 -3.23 0.22
C ARG A 117 15.20 -4.06 -0.98
N PRO A 118 15.01 -3.47 -2.18
CA PRO A 118 14.91 -4.25 -3.41
C PRO A 118 16.07 -5.24 -3.48
N ALA A 119 15.78 -6.47 -3.86
CA ALA A 119 16.75 -7.54 -3.87
C ALA A 119 16.61 -8.38 -5.13
N GLU A 120 17.67 -9.12 -5.45
CA GLU A 120 17.66 -10.01 -6.60
C GLU A 120 16.64 -11.13 -6.43
N PHE A 121 16.04 -11.57 -7.53
CA PHE A 121 15.08 -12.68 -7.48
C PHE A 121 15.64 -13.94 -6.79
N SER A 122 16.94 -14.21 -6.96
CA SER A 122 17.68 -15.32 -6.35
C SER A 122 17.65 -15.34 -4.82
N SER A 123 17.41 -14.19 -4.18
CA SER A 123 17.34 -14.05 -2.72
C SER A 123 15.96 -14.40 -2.14
N PHE A 124 14.93 -14.48 -2.99
CA PHE A 124 13.59 -14.88 -2.58
C PHE A 124 13.46 -16.41 -2.64
N ARG A 125 12.93 -16.99 -1.58
CA ARG A 125 12.44 -18.37 -1.57
C ARG A 125 10.97 -18.40 -1.91
N CYS A 126 10.54 -19.39 -2.68
CA CYS A 126 9.13 -19.62 -2.96
C CYS A 126 8.74 -20.98 -2.40
N ASP A 127 8.11 -20.98 -1.22
CA ASP A 127 7.55 -22.19 -0.63
C ASP A 127 6.02 -22.10 -0.71
N THR A 128 5.38 -23.13 -1.26
CA THR A 128 3.91 -23.21 -1.42
C THR A 128 3.24 -22.08 -2.23
N GLY A 129 3.99 -21.42 -3.12
CA GLY A 129 3.48 -20.30 -3.92
C GLY A 129 3.52 -18.94 -3.23
N SER A 130 4.17 -18.86 -2.06
CA SER A 130 4.44 -17.60 -1.34
C SER A 130 5.93 -17.27 -1.39
N PHE A 131 6.27 -16.01 -1.67
CA PHE A 131 7.65 -15.53 -1.69
C PHE A 131 8.07 -15.06 -0.29
N TYR A 132 9.22 -15.55 0.18
CA TYR A 132 9.86 -15.19 1.44
C TYR A 132 11.28 -14.71 1.18
N TYR A 133 11.74 -13.69 1.91
CA TYR A 133 13.12 -13.21 1.83
C TYR A 133 13.99 -13.88 2.91
N GLN A 134 15.18 -14.38 2.55
CA GLN A 134 16.07 -15.04 3.52
C GLN A 134 17.18 -14.10 4.04
N HIS A 135 17.16 -13.83 5.36
CA HIS A 135 18.04 -12.97 6.20
C HIS A 135 17.74 -11.46 6.19
N ALA A 136 17.31 -10.84 7.29
CA ALA A 136 18.06 -10.72 8.55
C ALA A 136 17.21 -11.08 9.78
N LYS A 137 17.87 -11.50 10.86
CA LYS A 137 17.27 -11.74 12.19
C LYS A 137 16.27 -10.63 12.56
N PRO A 138 15.16 -10.94 13.27
CA PRO A 138 14.38 -9.90 13.92
C PRO A 138 15.28 -9.15 14.89
N LYS A 139 15.23 -7.81 14.87
CA LYS A 139 15.85 -6.99 15.92
C LYS A 139 14.93 -6.79 17.12
N ASP A 140 13.82 -7.52 17.21
CA ASP A 140 12.93 -7.50 18.37
C ASP A 140 12.20 -8.85 18.57
N ASP A 141 12.63 -9.61 19.58
CA ASP A 141 12.04 -10.88 20.03
C ASP A 141 10.80 -10.63 20.94
N ARG A 142 9.88 -9.75 20.53
CA ARG A 142 8.64 -9.46 21.30
C ARG A 142 7.34 -9.47 20.51
N ALA A 143 7.29 -10.20 19.39
CA ALA A 143 6.03 -10.57 18.76
C ALA A 143 5.79 -12.08 18.83
N GLU A 144 5.65 -12.62 20.05
CA GLU A 144 4.78 -13.77 20.23
C GLU A 144 3.35 -13.32 19.93
N ILE A 145 2.80 -13.75 18.79
CA ILE A 145 1.35 -13.95 18.69
C ILE A 145 1.12 -15.45 18.72
N THR A 146 0.97 -15.91 19.96
CA THR A 146 0.26 -17.13 20.31
C THR A 146 -1.17 -17.07 19.75
N GLY A 147 -1.71 -18.21 19.32
CA GLY A 147 -3.18 -18.40 19.25
C GLY A 147 -3.80 -18.75 17.90
N ARG A 148 -3.57 -20.00 17.47
CA ARG A 148 -4.55 -20.96 16.90
C ARG A 148 -5.57 -20.47 15.85
N ALA A 149 -5.46 -21.08 14.67
CA ALA A 149 -6.49 -21.18 13.66
C ALA A 149 -7.86 -21.58 14.25
N GLY A 150 -8.87 -20.74 14.03
CA GLY A 150 -10.27 -21.11 14.21
C GLY A 150 -10.73 -21.96 13.05
N GLU A 151 -10.74 -23.28 13.25
CA GLU A 151 -11.52 -24.23 12.45
C GLU A 151 -13.01 -23.92 12.63
N ILE A 152 -13.71 -23.58 11.54
CA ILE A 152 -15.17 -23.68 11.49
C ILE A 152 -15.48 -25.11 11.01
N LYS A 153 -15.82 -25.99 11.95
CA LYS A 153 -16.39 -27.30 11.64
C LYS A 153 -17.77 -27.15 11.00
N ALA A 154 -17.96 -27.73 9.83
CA ALA A 154 -19.28 -28.05 9.32
C ALA A 154 -19.92 -29.10 10.24
N ARG A 155 -21.11 -28.79 10.78
CA ARG A 155 -22.02 -29.81 11.31
C ARG A 155 -22.82 -30.37 10.14
N GLY A 156 -22.96 -31.69 10.11
CA GLY A 156 -23.70 -32.45 9.10
C GLY A 156 -25.21 -32.28 9.16
#